data_AF-A0A411E766-F1
#
_entry.id   AF-A0A411E766-F1
#
_cell.length_a   1.000
_cell.length_b   1.000
_cell.length_c   1.000
_cell.angle_alpha   90.00
_cell.angle_beta   90.00
_cell.angle_gamma   90.00
#
_symmetry.space_group_name_H-M   'P 1'
#
loop_
_entity.id
_entity.type
_entity.pdbx_description
1 polymer ?
#
loop_
_entity_poly.entity_id
_entity_poly.type
_entity_poly.pdbx_seq_one_letter_code
_entity_poly.pdbx_strand_id
1 'polypeptide(L)'
;MADLTQEEWTKQLNEDPNGVVLDVRTPEEIEEGIIKNAMQIDIYTGQAFVDSLNDLDKSKNYYVYCRSGNRSGQACAIMNSLGFENTFNLQGVSWSGKVTLADPLPPSFLNLFFRLRSYISRCKKLCCTGSGNHSFFLSMCSPPQAVRQSR
;
A
#
# COMPACT_ATOMS: atom_id res chain seq x y z
N MET A 1 1.62 -16.62 13.56
CA MET A 1 2.60 -15.58 13.98
C MET A 1 3.85 -16.23 14.56
N ALA A 2 5.02 -15.71 14.20
CA ALA A 2 6.28 -16.05 14.85
C ALA A 2 6.89 -14.77 15.46
N ASP A 3 7.22 -14.82 16.74
CA ASP A 3 7.94 -13.76 17.45
C ASP A 3 9.44 -13.99 17.28
N LEU A 4 10.13 -13.02 16.69
CA LEU A 4 11.57 -13.11 16.39
C LEU A 4 12.35 -12.04 17.16
N THR A 5 13.58 -12.39 17.55
CA THR A 5 14.54 -11.41 18.06
C THR A 5 15.04 -10.50 16.94
N GLN A 6 15.59 -9.33 17.28
CA GLN A 6 16.10 -8.37 16.27
C GLN A 6 17.15 -8.99 15.34
N GLU A 7 18.03 -9.84 15.86
CA GLU A 7 19.08 -10.48 15.07
C GLU A 7 18.49 -11.46 14.05
N GLU A 8 17.58 -12.33 14.49
CA GLU A 8 16.91 -13.31 13.63
C GLU A 8 16.01 -12.64 12.59
N TRP A 9 15.27 -11.60 13.01
CA TRP A 9 14.41 -10.82 12.14
C TRP A 9 15.21 -10.15 11.03
N THR A 10 16.35 -9.54 11.38
CA THR A 10 17.23 -8.88 10.40
C THR A 10 17.84 -9.91 9.44
N LYS A 11 18.22 -11.08 9.96
CA LYS A 11 18.78 -12.16 9.14
C LYS A 11 17.75 -12.66 8.12
N GLN A 12 16.54 -12.99 8.56
CA GLN A 12 15.47 -13.45 7.67
C GLN A 12 15.11 -12.38 6.63
N LEU A 13 14.96 -11.11 7.06
CA LEU A 13 14.66 -10.03 6.12
C LEU A 13 15.72 -9.89 5.00
N ASN A 14 16.99 -10.14 5.31
CA ASN A 14 18.05 -10.10 4.29
C ASN A 14 18.09 -11.35 3.41
N GLU A 15 17.65 -12.50 3.92
CA GLU A 15 17.57 -13.77 3.17
C GLU A 15 16.32 -13.83 2.28
N ASP A 16 15.25 -13.13 2.67
CA ASP A 16 13.94 -13.15 2.01
C ASP A 16 13.75 -11.99 1.01
N PRO A 17 13.90 -12.21 -0.31
CA PRO A 17 13.72 -11.16 -1.32
C PRO A 17 12.25 -10.70 -1.46
N ASN A 18 11.30 -11.49 -0.96
CA ASN A 18 9.86 -11.17 -0.97
C ASN A 18 9.36 -10.59 0.37
N GLY A 19 10.28 -10.31 1.30
CA GLY A 19 9.95 -9.74 2.59
C GLY A 19 9.47 -8.30 2.50
N VAL A 20 8.27 -8.03 3.00
CA VAL A 20 7.71 -6.69 3.12
C VAL A 20 7.76 -6.28 4.58
N VAL A 21 8.44 -5.17 4.85
CA VAL A 21 8.52 -4.59 6.18
C VAL A 21 7.32 -3.69 6.41
N LEU A 22 6.60 -3.91 7.50
CA LEU A 22 5.43 -3.12 7.91
C LEU A 22 5.71 -2.38 9.22
N ASP A 23 5.64 -1.05 9.17
CA ASP A 23 5.72 -0.18 10.33
C ASP A 23 4.31 0.21 10.78
N VAL A 24 3.97 -0.10 12.04
CA VAL A 24 2.64 0.22 12.61
C VAL A 24 2.64 1.41 13.56
N ARG A 25 3.70 2.22 13.52
CA ARG A 25 3.81 3.47 14.27
C ARG A 25 2.98 4.59 13.62
N THR A 26 2.80 5.69 14.36
CA THR A 26 2.12 6.88 13.84
C THR A 26 2.99 7.57 12.78
N PRO A 27 2.40 8.35 11.86
CA PRO A 27 3.15 9.08 10.85
C PRO A 27 4.15 10.08 11.46
N GLU A 28 3.82 10.67 12.61
CA GLU A 28 4.73 11.58 13.33
C GLU A 28 6.01 10.87 13.81
N GLU A 29 5.93 9.60 14.23
CA GLU A 29 7.10 8.81 14.65
C GLU A 29 8.01 8.39 13.47
N ILE A 30 7.50 8.43 12.24
CA ILE A 30 8.24 8.05 11.02
C ILE A 30 9.13 9.18 10.53
N GLU A 31 8.73 10.43 10.78
CA GLU A 31 9.51 11.60 10.39
C GLU A 31 10.91 11.58 11.07
N GLU A 32 11.00 10.98 12.26
CA GLU A 32 12.26 10.75 12.98
C GLU A 32 13.14 9.67 12.32
N GLY A 33 12.53 8.76 11.56
CA GLY A 33 13.23 7.70 10.83
C GLY A 33 12.41 6.42 10.66
N ILE A 34 12.63 5.77 9.51
CA ILE A 34 11.98 4.51 9.12
C ILE A 34 13.00 3.56 8.51
N ILE A 35 12.71 2.26 8.56
CA ILE A 35 13.51 1.26 7.85
C ILE A 35 13.32 1.47 6.34
N LYS A 36 14.42 1.41 5.57
CA LYS A 36 14.37 1.55 4.12
C LYS A 36 13.41 0.51 3.50
N ASN A 37 12.54 0.96 2.61
CA ASN A 37 11.48 0.16 1.96
C ASN A 37 10.39 -0.37 2.90
N ALA A 38 10.29 0.13 4.13
CA ALA A 38 9.15 -0.22 4.97
C ALA A 38 7.88 0.52 4.52
N MET A 39 6.78 -0.22 4.45
CA MET A 39 5.45 0.34 4.31
C MET A 39 4.96 0.74 5.69
N GLN A 40 4.42 1.94 5.83
CA GLN A 40 3.76 2.32 7.07
C GLN A 40 2.25 2.24 6.95
N ILE A 41 1.62 1.63 7.96
CA ILE A 41 0.18 1.66 8.17
C ILE A 41 -0.08 1.85 9.67
N ASP A 42 -0.67 2.98 10.05
CA ASP A 42 -0.95 3.30 11.45
C ASP A 42 -2.04 2.38 12.04
N ILE A 43 -1.71 1.68 13.13
CA ILE A 43 -2.65 0.81 13.85
C ILE A 43 -3.82 1.59 14.49
N TYR A 44 -3.64 2.87 14.81
CA TYR A 44 -4.67 3.68 15.44
C TYR A 44 -5.78 4.12 14.47
N THR A 45 -5.58 3.93 13.17
CA THR A 45 -6.62 4.25 12.17
C THR A 45 -7.78 3.24 12.14
N GLY A 46 -7.67 2.13 12.87
CA GLY A 46 -8.76 1.18 13.10
C GLY A 46 -9.26 0.52 11.82
N GLN A 47 -10.39 0.97 11.28
CA GLN A 47 -10.96 0.36 10.07
C GLN A 47 -10.08 0.59 8.83
N ALA A 48 -9.48 1.78 8.70
CA ALA A 48 -8.62 2.08 7.55
C ALA A 48 -7.34 1.22 7.54
N PHE A 49 -6.88 0.75 8.71
CA PHE A 49 -5.80 -0.22 8.81
C PHE A 49 -6.19 -1.55 8.15
N VAL A 50 -7.38 -2.07 8.44
CA VAL A 50 -7.91 -3.31 7.85
C VAL A 50 -8.10 -3.18 6.34
N ASP A 51 -8.61 -2.03 5.88
CA ASP A 51 -8.79 -1.78 4.45
C ASP A 51 -7.44 -1.75 3.73
N SER A 52 -6.45 -1.07 4.31
CA SER A 52 -5.08 -1.03 3.77
C SER A 52 -4.44 -2.42 3.73
N LEU A 53 -4.70 -3.27 4.72
CA LEU A 53 -4.24 -4.67 4.72
C LEU A 53 -4.92 -5.52 3.64
N ASN A 54 -6.18 -5.25 3.29
CA ASN A 54 -6.86 -6.00 2.23
C ASN A 54 -6.32 -5.69 0.82
N ASP A 55 -5.77 -4.48 0.62
CA ASP A 55 -5.10 -4.10 -0.62
C ASP A 55 -3.71 -4.75 -0.79
N LEU A 56 -3.19 -5.37 0.28
CA LEU A 56 -1.89 -6.04 0.27
C LEU A 56 -1.98 -7.50 -0.22
N ASP A 57 -0.86 -7.99 -0.77
CA ASP A 57 -0.72 -9.35 -1.25
C ASP A 57 -0.45 -10.33 -0.10
N LYS A 58 -1.48 -11.08 0.28
CA LYS A 58 -1.47 -12.03 1.41
C LYS A 58 -0.46 -13.18 1.28
N SER A 59 0.07 -13.41 0.07
CA SER A 59 1.03 -14.48 -0.22
C SER A 59 2.48 -14.12 0.16
N LYS A 60 2.72 -12.86 0.54
CA LYS A 60 4.06 -12.36 0.88
C LYS A 60 4.38 -12.52 2.36
N ASN A 61 5.67 -12.46 2.67
CA ASN A 61 6.17 -12.50 4.04
C ASN A 61 6.13 -11.08 4.62
N TYR A 62 5.37 -10.90 5.70
CA TYR A 62 5.22 -9.61 6.37
C TYR A 62 6.01 -9.57 7.66
N TYR A 63 6.89 -8.58 7.75
CA TYR A 63 7.72 -8.32 8.91
C TYR A 63 7.22 -7.07 9.62
N VAL A 64 6.47 -7.27 10.70
CA VAL A 64 5.79 -6.19 11.42
C VAL A 64 6.62 -5.79 12.63
N TYR A 65 6.86 -4.49 12.80
CA TYR A 65 7.55 -3.98 13.97
C TYR A 65 6.89 -2.71 14.53
N CYS A 66 7.14 -2.47 15.81
CA CYS A 66 6.80 -1.21 16.46
C CYS A 66 7.88 -0.85 17.49
N ARG A 67 7.69 0.23 18.25
CA ARG A 67 8.68 0.69 19.24
C ARG A 67 8.94 -0.28 20.41
N SER A 68 7.96 -1.13 20.76
CA SER A 68 7.98 -1.95 21.98
C SER A 68 7.40 -3.37 21.82
N GLY A 69 7.06 -3.79 20.60
CA GLY A 69 6.42 -5.09 20.31
C GLY A 69 4.91 -5.19 20.59
N ASN A 70 4.32 -4.29 21.38
CA ASN A 70 2.91 -4.43 21.78
C ASN A 70 1.91 -4.12 20.65
N ARG A 71 2.15 -3.04 19.88
CA ARG A 71 1.31 -2.66 18.74
C ARG A 71 1.46 -3.64 17.57
N SER A 72 2.68 -4.09 17.30
CA SER A 72 2.95 -5.07 16.25
C SER A 72 2.31 -6.44 16.53
N GLY A 73 2.25 -6.88 17.79
CA GLY A 73 1.52 -8.08 18.17
C GLY A 73 0.03 -8.01 17.84
N GLN A 74 -0.62 -6.88 18.11
CA GLN A 74 -2.03 -6.65 17.75
C GLN A 74 -2.24 -6.62 16.22
N ALA A 75 -1.38 -5.92 15.50
CA ALA A 75 -1.39 -5.88 14.04
C ALA A 75 -1.25 -7.29 13.44
N CYS A 76 -0.29 -8.09 13.94
CA CYS A 76 -0.12 -9.48 13.53
C CYS A 76 -1.37 -10.32 13.80
N ALA A 77 -2.04 -10.16 14.94
CA ALA A 77 -3.28 -10.88 15.23
C ALA A 77 -4.40 -10.56 14.21
N ILE A 78 -4.52 -9.28 13.82
CA ILE A 78 -5.45 -8.83 12.77
C ILE A 78 -5.07 -9.44 11.42
N MET A 79 -3.79 -9.39 11.03
CA MET A 79 -3.31 -9.98 9.77
C MET A 79 -3.53 -11.50 9.72
N ASN A 80 -3.26 -12.23 10.80
CA ASN A 80 -3.57 -13.66 10.85
C ASN A 80 -5.08 -13.93 10.66
N SER A 81 -5.93 -13.07 11.22
CA SER A 81 -7.40 -13.17 11.04
C SER A 81 -7.84 -12.88 9.60
N LEU A 82 -7.09 -12.06 8.85
CA LEU A 82 -7.34 -11.74 7.45
C LEU A 82 -6.80 -12.80 6.47
N GLY A 83 -6.10 -13.82 6.97
CA GLY A 83 -5.57 -14.95 6.20
C GLY A 83 -4.19 -14.72 5.62
N PHE A 84 -3.35 -13.89 6.24
CA PHE A 84 -1.94 -13.78 5.87
C PHE A 84 -1.19 -15.04 6.32
N GLU A 85 -0.42 -15.66 5.41
CA GLU A 85 0.26 -16.93 5.70
C GLU A 85 1.48 -16.75 6.61
N ASN A 86 2.29 -15.72 6.33
CA ASN A 86 3.57 -15.51 7.01
C ASN A 86 3.66 -14.11 7.62
N THR A 87 3.40 -14.01 8.93
CA THR A 87 3.56 -12.77 9.71
C THR A 87 4.61 -12.96 10.80
N PHE A 88 5.67 -12.15 10.74
CA PHE A 88 6.79 -12.14 11.68
C PHE A 88 6.74 -10.88 12.53
N ASN A 89 6.57 -11.06 13.84
CA ASN A 89 6.57 -9.96 14.80
C ASN A 89 7.99 -9.74 15.32
N LEU A 90 8.46 -8.49 15.32
CA LEU A 90 9.67 -8.13 16.02
C LEU A 90 9.39 -8.05 17.52
N GLN A 91 9.95 -8.98 18.29
CA GLN A 91 9.78 -9.03 19.73
C GLN A 91 10.80 -8.12 20.43
N GLY A 92 10.32 -7.20 21.28
CA GLY A 92 11.18 -6.41 22.17
C GLY A 92 11.29 -4.92 21.84
N VAL A 93 12.45 -4.35 22.19
CA VAL A 93 12.74 -2.91 22.14
C VAL A 93 12.92 -2.39 20.71
N SER A 94 12.79 -1.06 20.58
CA SER A 94 12.89 -0.30 19.33
C SER A 94 14.04 -0.76 18.42
N TRP A 95 13.75 -0.84 17.12
CA TRP A 95 14.75 -1.10 16.08
C TRP A 95 15.97 -0.19 16.26
N SER A 96 17.14 -0.81 16.43
CA SER A 96 18.42 -0.11 16.66
C SER A 96 19.31 -0.04 15.42
N GLY A 97 18.80 -0.49 14.26
CA GLY A 97 19.55 -0.51 13.01
C GLY A 97 19.57 0.83 12.29
N LYS A 98 20.12 0.84 11.07
CA LYS A 98 20.11 2.04 10.22
C LYS A 98 18.66 2.42 9.90
N VAL A 99 18.27 3.60 10.37
CA VAL A 99 17.04 4.26 9.93
C VAL A 99 17.39 5.21 8.79
N THR A 100 16.55 5.23 7.77
CA THR A 100 16.55 6.30 6.77
C THR A 100 15.53 7.33 7.22
N LEU A 101 15.91 8.60 7.19
CA LEU A 101 14.92 9.67 7.28
C LEU A 101 13.92 9.43 6.17
N ALA A 102 12.62 9.45 6.50
CA ALA A 102 11.58 9.32 5.49
C ALA A 102 11.86 10.36 4.42
N ASP A 103 12.23 9.92 3.22
CA ASP A 103 12.48 10.83 2.11
C ASP A 103 11.22 11.69 1.98
N PRO A 104 11.31 13.03 2.13
CA PRO A 104 10.16 13.88 1.89
C PRO A 104 9.69 13.54 0.48
N LEU A 105 8.47 13.01 0.39
CA LEU A 105 7.87 12.38 -0.79
C LEU A 105 8.51 12.86 -2.09
N PRO A 106 9.06 11.97 -2.94
CA PRO A 106 9.57 12.40 -4.22
C PRO A 106 8.41 13.06 -5.00
N PRO A 107 8.62 14.24 -5.62
CA PRO A 107 7.57 15.02 -6.29
C PRO A 107 6.93 14.32 -7.50
N SER A 108 7.33 13.09 -7.80
CA SER A 108 6.84 12.28 -8.92
C SER A 108 5.42 11.72 -8.74
N PHE A 109 4.89 11.63 -7.51
CA PHE A 109 3.52 11.12 -7.28
C PHE A 109 2.41 12.09 -7.73
N LEU A 110 2.72 13.39 -7.88
CA LEU A 110 1.75 14.40 -8.32
C LEU A 110 1.46 14.33 -9.84
N ASN A 111 2.31 13.67 -10.63
CA ASN A 111 2.19 13.63 -12.09
C ASN A 111 1.13 12.64 -12.61
N LEU A 112 0.64 11.71 -11.79
CA LEU A 112 -0.46 10.83 -12.20
C LEU A 112 -1.84 11.51 -12.08
N PHE A 113 -2.01 12.42 -11.10
CA PHE A 113 -3.23 13.21 -10.95
C PHE A 113 -3.40 14.29 -12.04
N PHE A 114 -2.31 14.88 -12.53
CA PHE A 114 -2.39 15.87 -13.62
C PHE A 114 -2.67 15.26 -14.99
N ARG A 115 -2.25 14.00 -15.24
CA ARG A 115 -2.44 13.36 -16.55
C ARG A 115 -3.88 12.87 -16.79
N LEU A 116 -4.64 12.60 -15.72
CA LEU A 116 -6.09 12.31 -15.79
C LEU A 116 -6.95 13.57 -15.97
N ARG A 117 -6.49 14.74 -15.50
CA ARG A 117 -7.21 16.01 -15.66
C ARG A 117 -7.18 16.55 -17.10
N SER A 118 -6.17 16.16 -17.88
CA SER A 118 -6.07 16.45 -19.32
C SER A 118 -7.04 15.61 -20.17
N TYR A 119 -7.37 14.39 -19.75
CA TYR A 119 -8.26 13.50 -20.51
C TYR A 119 -9.74 13.97 -20.45
N ILE A 120 -10.18 14.47 -19.29
CA ILE A 120 -11.56 14.99 -19.12
C ILE A 120 -11.78 16.31 -19.87
N SER A 121 -10.72 17.11 -20.08
CA SER A 121 -10.84 18.40 -20.77
C SER A 121 -10.88 18.27 -22.30
N ARG A 122 -10.50 17.11 -22.87
CA ARG A 122 -10.53 16.87 -24.32
C ARG A 122 -11.88 16.35 -24.83
N CYS A 123 -12.69 15.73 -23.98
CA CYS A 123 -14.06 15.33 -24.35
C CYS A 123 -15.02 16.52 -24.46
N LYS A 124 -14.79 17.62 -23.74
CA LYS A 124 -15.68 18.80 -23.80
C LYS A 124 -15.49 19.67 -25.05
N LYS A 125 -14.39 19.49 -25.81
CA LYS A 125 -14.09 20.33 -26.98
C LYS A 125 -14.49 19.73 -28.32
N LEU A 126 -14.96 18.48 -28.36
CA LEU A 126 -15.43 17.83 -29.60
C LEU A 126 -16.97 17.85 -29.78
N CYS A 127 -17.76 18.23 -28.77
CA CYS A 127 -19.23 18.23 -28.87
C CYS A 127 -19.89 19.55 -29.29
N CYS A 128 -19.13 20.62 -29.54
CA CYS A 128 -19.69 21.96 -29.81
C CYS A 128 -19.28 22.55 -31.17
N THR A 129 -19.25 21.74 -32.23
CA THR A 129 -19.34 22.24 -33.62
C THR A 129 -20.16 21.26 -34.45
N GLY A 130 -21.42 21.09 -34.09
CA GLY A 130 -22.40 20.30 -34.84
C GLY A 130 -23.72 21.06 -34.92
N SER A 131 -23.84 21.87 -35.98
CA SER A 131 -25.11 22.42 -36.44
C SER A 131 -26.06 21.29 -36.83
N GLY A 132 -27.32 21.38 -36.40
CA GLY A 132 -28.45 20.80 -37.14
C GLY A 132 -28.96 19.44 -36.69
N ASN A 133 -30.21 19.47 -36.24
CA ASN A 133 -31.25 18.43 -36.35
C ASN A 133 -31.18 17.20 -35.42
N HIS A 134 -32.03 17.34 -34.40
CA HIS A 134 -32.89 16.36 -33.73
C HIS A 134 -32.99 14.96 -34.39
N SER A 135 -33.02 13.96 -33.50
CA SER A 135 -33.31 12.53 -33.73
C SER A 135 -32.13 11.68 -34.18
N PHE A 136 -31.32 11.21 -33.23
CA PHE A 136 -30.77 9.84 -33.21
C PHE A 136 -30.17 9.58 -31.82
N PHE A 137 -31.06 9.46 -30.83
CA PHE A 137 -30.69 9.01 -29.49
C PHE A 137 -30.76 7.47 -29.47
N LEU A 138 -29.78 6.85 -28.80
CA LEU A 138 -29.61 5.39 -28.58
C LEU A 138 -29.00 4.57 -29.73
N SER A 139 -27.68 4.56 -29.79
CA SER A 139 -26.92 3.30 -29.83
C SER A 139 -25.47 3.57 -29.46
N MET A 140 -24.85 2.65 -28.73
CA MET A 140 -23.42 2.60 -28.38
C MET A 140 -22.98 3.28 -27.08
N CYS A 141 -23.51 2.77 -25.97
CA CYS A 141 -22.74 2.64 -24.73
C CYS A 141 -22.86 1.20 -24.22
N SER A 142 -22.22 0.26 -24.93
CA SER A 142 -21.88 -1.05 -24.37
C SER A 142 -20.39 -1.03 -24.01
N PRO A 143 -20.01 -1.41 -22.78
CA PRO A 143 -18.61 -1.42 -22.35
C PRO A 143 -17.81 -2.49 -23.11
N PRO A 144 -16.52 -2.27 -23.40
CA PRO A 144 -15.69 -3.28 -24.04
C PRO A 144 -15.44 -4.44 -23.07
N GLN A 145 -15.88 -5.64 -23.46
CA GLN A 145 -15.48 -6.86 -22.77
C GLN A 145 -13.98 -7.11 -22.98
N ALA A 146 -13.29 -7.36 -21.87
CA ALA A 146 -11.90 -7.78 -21.82
C ALA A 146 -11.70 -9.07 -22.62
N VAL A 147 -10.90 -9.02 -23.69
CA VAL A 147 -10.41 -10.21 -24.37
C VAL A 147 -9.20 -10.73 -23.59
N ARG A 148 -9.42 -11.85 -22.89
CA ARG A 148 -8.39 -12.84 -22.58
C ARG A 148 -7.68 -13.23 -23.87
N GLN A 149 -6.36 -13.08 -23.93
CA GLN A 149 -5.54 -13.91 -24.80
C GLN A 149 -4.73 -14.86 -23.94
N SER A 150 -5.26 -16.08 -23.84
CA SER A 150 -4.47 -17.28 -23.67
C SER A 150 -3.81 -17.61 -25.02
N ARG A 151 -2.48 -17.68 -25.05
CA ARG A 151 -1.70 -18.76 -25.68
C ARG A 151 -0.22 -18.57 -25.35
#